data_AF-A0A8H7TUJ2-F1
#
_entry.id   AF-A0A8H7TUJ2-F1
#
_cell.length_a   1.000
_cell.length_b   1.000
_cell.length_c   1.000
_cell.angle_alpha   90.00
_cell.angle_beta   90.00
_cell.angle_gamma   90.00
#
_symmetry.space_group_name_H-M   'P 1'
#
loop_
_entity.id
_entity.type
_entity.pdbx_description
1 polymer ?
#
loop_
_entity_poly.entity_id
_entity_poly.type
_entity_poly.pdbx_seq_one_letter_code
_entity_poly.pdbx_strand_id
1 'polypeptide(L)'
;MLCNDPLKYWQTGAPKGQTTLVSRLVNVEYWESQCKSWFPEGGYGIEKGKTEADVNRYTGGWFAKNTTRLMDTNGQRDPWRDVTVSSIYRPGGPLESTPSTRSASSPAEFTAPTTTGRTGTPTRR
;
A
#
# COMPACT_ATOMS: atom_id res chain seq x y z
N MET A 1 7.24 8.25 9.86
CA MET A 1 7.36 8.22 8.38
C MET A 1 6.27 9.05 7.70
N LEU A 2 4.98 8.74 7.90
CA LEU A 2 3.85 9.38 7.19
C LEU A 2 3.75 10.91 7.34
N CYS A 3 4.18 11.49 8.47
CA CYS A 3 4.25 12.95 8.63
C CYS A 3 5.37 13.60 7.80
N ASN A 4 6.48 12.89 7.56
CA ASN A 4 7.61 13.40 6.79
C ASN A 4 7.44 13.16 5.29
N ASP A 5 7.08 11.94 4.92
CA ASP A 5 6.80 11.53 3.55
C ASP A 5 5.32 11.15 3.48
N PRO A 6 4.49 12.04 2.90
CA PRO A 6 3.03 11.95 2.99
C PRO A 6 2.49 10.88 2.04
N LEU A 7 2.72 9.59 2.36
CA LEU A 7 2.03 8.48 1.66
C LEU A 7 0.52 8.51 1.88
N LYS A 8 0.08 9.21 2.95
CA LYS A 8 -1.30 9.26 3.44
C LYS A 8 -1.94 7.90 3.66
N TYR A 9 -1.11 6.90 3.93
CA TYR A 9 -1.52 5.51 4.03
C TYR A 9 -1.89 5.12 5.47
N TRP A 10 -2.92 5.78 5.99
CA TRP A 10 -3.47 5.50 7.33
C TRP A 10 -4.68 4.56 7.24
N GLN A 11 -4.81 3.69 8.24
CA GLN A 11 -5.98 2.83 8.41
C GLN A 11 -7.14 3.69 8.89
N THR A 12 -7.98 4.11 7.94
CA THR A 12 -9.11 5.02 8.16
C THR A 12 -10.44 4.30 7.97
N GLY A 13 -11.51 4.94 8.42
CA GLY A 13 -12.87 4.48 8.11
C GLY A 13 -13.13 4.47 6.60
N ALA A 14 -13.89 3.48 6.14
CA ALA A 14 -14.21 3.36 4.73
C ALA A 14 -15.13 4.51 4.28
N PRO A 15 -15.11 4.88 2.98
CA PRO A 15 -15.99 5.90 2.43
C PRO A 15 -17.48 5.67 2.75
N LYS A 16 -18.28 6.73 2.63
CA LYS A 16 -19.74 6.61 2.78
C LYS A 16 -20.28 5.61 1.74
N GLY A 17 -21.21 4.76 2.16
CA GLY A 17 -21.76 3.69 1.32
C GLY A 17 -20.98 2.38 1.31
N GLN A 18 -19.78 2.33 1.90
CA GLN A 18 -19.02 1.09 2.08
C GLN A 18 -19.13 0.57 3.52
N THR A 19 -19.15 -0.74 3.72
CA THR A 19 -19.07 -1.32 5.06
C THR A 19 -17.74 -0.93 5.69
N THR A 20 -17.75 -0.55 6.96
CA THR A 20 -16.53 -0.16 7.67
C THR A 20 -16.47 -0.74 9.06
N LEU A 21 -15.27 -1.17 9.46
CA LEU A 21 -14.96 -1.60 10.82
C LEU A 21 -14.42 -0.44 11.67
N VAL A 22 -13.70 0.48 11.03
CA VAL A 22 -13.08 1.65 11.69
C VAL A 22 -14.08 2.81 11.65
N SER A 23 -14.15 3.57 12.74
CA SER A 23 -14.98 4.77 12.79
C SER A 23 -14.63 5.73 11.65
N ARG A 24 -15.64 6.29 10.97
CA ARG A 24 -15.45 7.31 9.94
C ARG A 24 -14.89 8.64 10.46
N LEU A 25 -14.85 8.81 11.78
CA LEU A 25 -14.18 9.94 12.42
C LEU A 25 -12.65 9.78 12.38
N VAL A 26 -12.15 8.56 12.24
CA VAL A 26 -10.73 8.28 12.00
C VAL A 26 -10.48 8.42 10.50
N ASN A 27 -10.23 9.65 10.07
CA ASN A 27 -9.94 10.04 8.69
C ASN A 27 -8.49 10.53 8.54
N VAL A 28 -8.14 10.96 7.32
CA VAL A 28 -6.79 11.46 7.01
C VAL A 28 -6.49 12.71 7.83
N GLU A 29 -7.44 13.63 7.90
CA GLU A 29 -7.30 14.90 8.62
C GLU A 29 -7.06 14.69 10.12
N TYR A 30 -7.74 13.71 10.72
CA TYR A 30 -7.52 13.28 12.09
C TYR A 30 -6.07 12.86 12.30
N TRP A 31 -5.53 11.98 11.43
CA TRP A 31 -4.15 11.52 11.56
C TRP A 31 -3.11 12.61 11.30
N GLU A 32 -3.35 13.47 10.31
CA GLU A 32 -2.48 14.61 10.02
C GLU A 32 -2.42 15.59 11.21
N SER A 33 -3.54 15.82 11.89
CA SER A 33 -3.57 16.69 13.07
C SER A 33 -2.69 16.18 14.22
N GLN A 34 -2.44 14.86 14.29
CA GLN A 34 -1.57 14.27 15.31
C GLN A 34 -0.08 14.55 15.05
N CYS A 35 0.31 14.83 13.80
CA CYS A 35 1.71 15.07 13.45
C CYS A 35 2.33 16.22 14.25
N LYS A 36 1.56 17.28 14.53
CA LYS A 36 2.01 18.41 15.36
C LYS A 36 2.34 17.99 16.80
N SER A 37 1.56 17.05 17.36
CA SER A 37 1.80 16.53 18.71
C SER A 37 2.98 15.56 18.74
N TRP A 38 3.17 14.76 17.69
CA TRP A 38 4.28 13.80 17.62
C TRP A 38 5.63 14.45 17.29
N PHE A 39 5.63 15.53 16.53
CA PHE A 39 6.83 16.24 16.08
C PHE A 39 6.73 17.73 16.46
N PRO A 40 6.86 18.06 17.76
CA PRO A 40 6.66 19.42 18.26
C PRO A 40 7.69 20.42 17.76
N GLU A 41 8.90 19.96 17.38
CA GLU A 41 9.95 20.78 16.79
C GLU A 41 9.70 21.13 15.31
N GLY A 42 8.69 20.50 14.69
CA GLY A 42 8.36 20.71 13.28
C GLY A 42 9.36 20.08 12.32
N GLY A 43 9.47 20.66 11.13
CA GLY A 43 10.43 20.29 10.09
C GLY A 43 10.00 19.12 9.19
N TYR A 44 8.83 18.53 9.41
CA TYR A 44 8.32 17.39 8.65
C TYR A 44 7.59 17.82 7.37
N GLY A 45 7.52 16.91 6.39
CA GLY A 45 6.99 17.20 5.06
C GLY A 45 5.56 17.75 5.00
N ILE A 46 4.63 17.22 5.80
CA ILE A 46 3.24 17.71 5.84
C ILE A 46 3.19 19.18 6.28
N GLU A 47 3.96 19.57 7.29
CA GLU A 47 4.06 20.98 7.71
C GLU A 47 4.61 21.88 6.60
N LYS A 48 5.52 21.33 5.77
CA LYS A 48 6.09 22.02 4.60
C LYS A 48 5.17 21.98 3.36
N GLY A 49 3.93 21.50 3.50
CA GLY A 49 2.95 21.42 2.42
C GLY A 49 3.18 20.28 1.42
N LYS A 50 4.04 19.29 1.75
CA LYS A 50 4.16 18.09 0.90
C LYS A 50 2.87 17.27 0.94
N THR A 51 2.58 16.61 -0.18
CA THR A 51 1.37 15.79 -0.36
C THR A 51 1.69 14.43 -0.96
N GLU A 52 0.72 13.52 -0.97
CA GLU A 52 0.79 12.22 -1.64
C GLU A 52 1.15 12.34 -3.12
N ALA A 53 0.82 13.48 -3.75
CA ALA A 53 1.21 13.77 -5.13
C ALA A 53 2.74 13.86 -5.28
N ASP A 54 3.46 14.35 -4.28
CA ASP A 54 4.92 14.45 -4.33
C ASP A 54 5.57 13.06 -4.22
N VAL A 55 5.00 12.18 -3.40
CA VAL A 55 5.46 10.79 -3.31
C VAL A 55 5.15 10.02 -4.59
N ASN A 56 3.96 10.21 -5.16
CA ASN A 56 3.58 9.62 -6.44
C ASN A 56 4.44 10.13 -7.60
N ARG A 57 4.81 11.43 -7.59
CA ARG A 57 5.73 12.01 -8.58
C ARG A 57 7.12 11.39 -8.47
N TYR A 58 7.61 11.20 -7.24
CA TYR A 58 8.93 10.60 -7.01
C TYR A 58 8.98 9.11 -7.38
N THR A 59 7.95 8.34 -7.04
CA THR A 59 7.91 6.88 -7.24
C THR A 59 7.34 6.44 -8.58
N GLY A 60 6.60 7.31 -9.27
CA GLY A 60 5.76 6.95 -10.41
C GLY A 60 4.41 6.32 -10.03
N GLY A 61 4.18 6.08 -8.73
CA GLY A 61 2.96 5.46 -8.19
C GLY A 61 2.61 4.15 -8.90
N TRP A 62 1.31 3.95 -9.12
CA TRP A 62 0.79 2.77 -9.84
C TRP A 62 1.16 2.70 -11.34
N PHE A 63 1.84 3.71 -11.89
CA PHE A 63 2.17 3.81 -13.30
C PHE A 63 3.68 3.88 -13.56
N ALA A 64 4.51 3.47 -12.59
CA ALA A 64 5.93 3.26 -12.83
C ALA A 64 6.12 2.20 -13.93
N LYS A 65 6.69 2.60 -15.07
CA LYS A 65 6.84 1.75 -16.27
C LYS A 65 8.27 1.28 -16.56
N ASN A 66 9.27 1.98 -16.03
CA ASN A 66 10.68 1.75 -16.36
C ASN A 66 11.42 0.88 -15.32
N THR A 67 10.73 -0.14 -14.81
CA THR A 67 11.30 -1.10 -13.88
C THR A 67 11.86 -2.31 -14.62
N THR A 68 13.09 -2.70 -14.32
CA THR A 68 13.67 -3.96 -14.83
C THR A 68 13.92 -4.91 -13.67
N ARG A 69 13.64 -6.20 -13.87
CA ARG A 69 13.83 -7.26 -12.86
C ARG A 69 12.97 -7.09 -11.61
N LEU A 70 11.77 -6.52 -11.75
CA LEU A 70 10.80 -6.38 -10.66
C LEU A 70 9.77 -7.52 -10.70
N MET A 71 9.48 -8.07 -9.52
CA MET A 71 8.40 -9.03 -9.30
C MET A 71 7.53 -8.54 -8.12
N ASP A 72 6.28 -8.21 -8.42
CA ASP A 72 5.27 -7.81 -7.45
C ASP A 72 4.43 -9.03 -7.05
N THR A 73 4.44 -9.38 -5.77
CA THR A 73 3.63 -10.50 -5.25
C THR A 73 2.68 -10.05 -4.17
N ASN A 74 1.41 -10.45 -4.27
CA ASN A 74 0.38 -10.13 -3.29
C ASN A 74 -0.43 -11.36 -2.91
N GLY A 75 -0.91 -11.40 -1.66
CA GLY A 75 -1.93 -12.36 -1.27
C GLY A 75 -3.32 -11.91 -1.76
N GLN A 76 -4.18 -12.85 -2.17
CA GLN A 76 -5.55 -12.50 -2.56
C GLN A 76 -6.37 -11.99 -1.37
N ARG A 77 -6.04 -12.40 -0.14
CA ARG A 77 -6.72 -11.98 1.10
C ARG A 77 -5.92 -10.95 1.89
N ASP A 78 -4.87 -10.42 1.28
CA ASP A 78 -4.01 -9.43 1.90
C ASP A 78 -4.74 -8.08 1.97
N PRO A 79 -4.99 -7.52 3.18
CA PRO A 79 -5.64 -6.21 3.30
C PRO A 79 -4.79 -5.09 2.69
N TRP A 80 -3.49 -5.32 2.47
CA TRP A 80 -2.57 -4.40 1.82
C TRP A 80 -2.63 -4.49 0.28
N ARG A 81 -3.29 -5.51 -0.30
CA ARG A 81 -3.35 -5.71 -1.76
C ARG A 81 -3.89 -4.51 -2.52
N ASP A 82 -4.93 -3.87 -1.97
CA ASP A 82 -5.65 -2.82 -2.70
C ASP A 82 -4.88 -1.49 -2.78
N VAL A 83 -3.70 -1.38 -2.14
CA VAL A 83 -2.78 -0.25 -2.36
C VAL A 83 -1.58 -0.57 -3.27
N THR A 84 -1.49 -1.80 -3.79
CA THR A 84 -0.42 -2.20 -4.70
C THR A 84 -0.85 -2.15 -6.16
N VAL A 85 0.06 -2.53 -7.06
CA VAL A 85 -0.24 -2.71 -8.49
C VAL A 85 -1.27 -3.81 -8.77
N SER A 86 -1.56 -4.68 -7.80
CA SER A 86 -2.56 -5.76 -7.90
C SER A 86 -3.98 -5.31 -7.49
N SER A 87 -4.17 -4.03 -7.18
CA SER A 87 -5.45 -3.49 -6.74
C SER A 87 -6.52 -3.51 -7.83
N ILE A 88 -7.74 -3.93 -7.47
CA ILE A 88 -8.91 -3.81 -8.35
C ILE A 88 -9.39 -2.36 -8.51
N TYR A 89 -8.95 -1.46 -7.62
CA TYR A 89 -9.28 -0.04 -7.65
C TYR A 89 -8.25 0.81 -8.40
N ARG A 90 -7.16 0.17 -8.88
CA ARG A 90 -6.17 0.84 -9.73
C ARG A 90 -6.84 1.28 -11.04
N PRO A 91 -6.61 2.52 -11.54
CA PRO A 91 -7.12 2.91 -12.85
C PRO A 91 -6.54 2.01 -13.94
N GLY A 92 -7.44 1.41 -14.72
CA GLY A 92 -7.09 0.37 -15.70
C GLY A 92 -7.02 -1.05 -15.13
N GLY A 93 -7.37 -1.24 -13.86
CA GLY A 93 -7.38 -2.53 -13.18
C GLY A 93 -6.01 -2.98 -12.65
N PRO A 94 -5.95 -4.21 -12.10
CA PRO A 94 -4.71 -4.83 -11.68
C PRO A 94 -3.66 -4.85 -12.80
N LEU A 95 -2.39 -4.70 -12.45
CA LEU A 95 -1.29 -4.70 -13.42
C LEU A 95 -1.11 -6.09 -14.02
N GLU A 96 -1.24 -6.18 -15.34
CA GLU A 96 -0.94 -7.39 -16.10
C GLU A 96 0.57 -7.65 -16.20
N SER A 97 0.96 -8.92 -16.15
CA SER A 97 2.36 -9.33 -16.25
C SER A 97 2.94 -9.05 -17.64
N THR A 98 4.13 -8.48 -17.68
CA THR A 98 4.96 -8.27 -18.88
C THR A 98 6.32 -8.96 -18.71
N PRO A 99 7.11 -9.17 -19.78
CA PRO A 99 8.45 -9.75 -19.64
C PRO A 99 9.40 -8.98 -18.70
N SER A 100 9.23 -7.66 -18.56
CA SER A 100 10.05 -6.80 -17.70
C SER A 100 9.50 -6.63 -16.28
N THR A 101 8.21 -6.89 -16.05
CA THR A 101 7.54 -6.73 -14.75
C THR A 101 6.50 -7.84 -14.56
N ARG A 102 6.71 -8.70 -13.56
CA ARG A 102 5.79 -9.80 -13.25
C ARG A 102 4.96 -9.45 -12.04
N SER A 103 3.64 -9.56 -12.16
CA SER A 103 2.68 -9.45 -11.04
C SER A 103 2.02 -10.80 -10.81
N ALA A 104 2.00 -11.26 -9.56
CA ALA A 104 1.36 -12.52 -9.16
C ALA A 104 0.51 -12.35 -7.90
N SER A 105 -0.70 -12.92 -7.92
CA SER A 105 -1.56 -13.00 -6.75
C SER A 105 -1.78 -14.46 -6.32
N SER A 106 -1.50 -14.77 -5.04
CA SER A 106 -1.69 -16.12 -4.49
C SER A 106 -3.06 -16.25 -3.80
N PRO A 107 -3.91 -17.22 -4.20
CA PRO A 107 -5.30 -17.30 -3.74
C PRO A 107 -5.48 -17.69 -2.25
N ALA A 108 -4.47 -18.31 -1.63
CA ALA A 108 -4.55 -18.86 -0.29
C ALA A 108 -3.92 -17.98 0.81
N GLU A 109 -3.32 -16.82 0.47
CA GLU A 109 -2.42 -16.12 1.39
C GLU A 109 -2.92 -14.75 1.84
N PHE A 110 -2.68 -14.46 3.13
CA PHE A 110 -3.01 -13.20 3.80
C PHE A 110 -1.92 -12.13 3.69
N THR A 111 -0.71 -12.51 3.27
CA THR A 111 0.45 -11.60 3.08
C THR A 111 1.27 -12.09 1.88
N ALA A 112 2.26 -11.31 1.42
CA ALA A 112 3.09 -11.64 0.26
C ALA A 112 3.69 -13.07 0.32
N PRO A 113 3.37 -13.93 -0.66
CA PRO A 113 3.59 -15.39 -0.61
C PRO A 113 5.04 -15.83 -0.67
N THR A 114 5.94 -14.96 -1.14
CA THR A 114 7.34 -15.31 -1.35
C THR A 114 8.17 -15.25 -0.07
N THR A 115 7.61 -14.72 1.03
CA THR A 115 8.34 -14.51 2.29
C THR A 115 8.09 -15.58 3.35
N THR A 116 7.05 -16.40 3.17
CA THR A 116 6.71 -17.49 4.11
C THR A 116 7.50 -18.74 3.73
N GLY A 117 8.19 -19.32 4.71
CA GLY A 117 8.92 -20.56 4.52
C GLY A 117 7.97 -21.66 4.02
N ARG A 118 8.37 -22.37 2.97
CA ARG A 118 7.61 -23.50 2.41
C ARG A 118 7.35 -24.50 3.54
N THR A 119 6.10 -24.63 3.99
CA THR A 119 5.69 -25.71 4.88
C THR A 119 5.72 -27.01 4.08
N GLY A 120 6.92 -27.58 3.93
CA GLY A 120 7.10 -28.89 3.33
C GLY A 120 6.41 -29.92 4.22
N THR A 121 5.36 -30.56 3.70
CA THR A 121 4.93 -31.85 4.23
C THR A 121 6.14 -32.78 4.16
N PRO A 122 6.61 -33.37 5.28
CA PRO A 122 7.70 -34.32 5.21
C PRO A 122 7.18 -35.53 4.45
N THR A 123 7.71 -35.75 3.25
CA THR A 123 7.54 -37.01 2.52
C THR A 123 8.16 -38.09 3.40
N ARG A 124 7.32 -38.91 4.05
CA ARG A 124 7.74 -40.14 4.71
C ARG A 124 8.48 -40.99 3.66
N ARG A 125 9.77 -41.22 3.89
CA ARG A 125 10.48 -42.39 3.34
C ARG A 125 10.17 -43.59 4.20
#